data_AF-H3NTL0-F1
#
_entry.id   AF-H3NTL0-F1
#
_cell.length_a   1.000
_cell.length_b   1.000
_cell.length_c   1.000
_cell.angle_alpha   90.00
_cell.angle_beta   90.00
_cell.angle_gamma   90.00
#
_symmetry.space_group_name_H-M   'P 1'
#
loop_
_entity.id
_entity.type
_entity.pdbx_description
1 polymer ?
#
loop_
_entity_poly.entity_id
_entity_poly.type
_entity_poly.pdbx_seq_one_letter_code
_entity_poly.pdbx_strand_id
1 'polypeptide(L)'
;MYRPLMNNKKFIGRFALWSIGIACLHFALETLFTLRFGQAFVGLLPDYIAVALLIWGGLQVRKNNAALGLLCGAWGFTFCLHYRAWAWRFEEVMTGSATPLVETTMYVLTYTAPISIISFIITLMLCMPTAQTSDRAQ
;
A
#
# COMPACT_ATOMS: atom_id res chain seq x y z
N MET A 1 -2.27 -21.49 18.33
CA MET A 1 -1.98 -20.80 17.05
C MET A 1 -0.50 -20.44 17.04
N TYR A 2 0.31 -21.20 16.31
CA TYR A 2 1.77 -21.05 16.30
C TYR A 2 2.12 -19.76 15.54
N ARG A 3 2.71 -18.76 16.21
CA ARG A 3 3.03 -17.45 15.59
C ARG A 3 4.50 -17.45 15.16
N PRO A 4 4.83 -17.29 13.87
CA PRO A 4 6.20 -17.12 13.46
C PRO A 4 6.72 -15.80 14.02
N LEU A 5 7.79 -15.88 14.83
CA LEU A 5 8.59 -14.76 15.32
C LEU A 5 9.30 -14.09 14.13
N MET A 6 8.58 -13.42 13.24
CA MET A 6 9.19 -12.57 12.23
C MET A 6 9.50 -11.17 12.76
N ASN A 7 9.93 -11.05 14.02
CA ASN A 7 10.51 -9.80 14.52
C ASN A 7 12.00 -9.74 14.15
N ASN A 8 12.33 -9.99 12.89
CA ASN A 8 13.68 -9.83 12.39
C ASN A 8 13.83 -8.37 11.95
N LYS A 9 14.56 -7.57 12.72
CA LYS A 9 14.87 -6.17 12.37
C LYS A 9 15.41 -6.04 10.93
N LYS A 10 16.12 -7.06 10.43
CA LYS A 10 16.59 -7.12 9.03
C LYS A 10 15.45 -7.30 8.02
N PHE A 11 14.40 -8.04 8.35
CA PHE A 11 13.22 -8.17 7.49
C PHE A 11 12.46 -6.85 7.44
N ILE A 12 12.15 -6.25 8.59
CA ILE A 12 11.45 -4.95 8.68
C ILE A 12 12.19 -3.87 7.90
N GLY A 13 13.51 -3.76 8.07
CA GLY A 13 14.33 -2.79 7.33
C GLY A 13 14.33 -3.02 5.81
N ARG A 14 14.41 -4.28 5.36
CA ARG A 14 14.33 -4.62 3.93
C ARG A 14 12.95 -4.36 3.34
N PHE A 15 11.89 -4.69 4.08
CA PHE A 15 10.51 -4.45 3.68
C PHE A 15 10.20 -2.95 3.58
N ALA A 16 10.69 -2.15 4.54
CA ALA A 16 10.58 -0.70 4.50
C ALA A 16 11.32 -0.10 3.28
N LEU A 17 12.54 -0.56 2.98
CA LEU A 17 13.26 -0.15 1.79
C LEU A 17 12.53 -0.53 0.49
N TRP A 18 11.99 -1.75 0.44
CA TRP A 18 11.18 -2.20 -0.69
C TRP A 18 9.91 -1.35 -0.86
N SER A 19 9.24 -0.97 0.23
CA SER A 19 8.06 -0.10 0.20
C SER A 19 8.38 1.28 -0.38
N ILE A 20 9.53 1.86 -0.02
CA ILE A 20 10.02 3.11 -0.61
C ILE A 20 10.27 2.92 -2.12
N GLY A 21 10.90 1.81 -2.52
CA GLY A 21 11.15 1.51 -3.93
C GLY A 21 9.87 1.42 -4.76
N ILE A 22 8.84 0.74 -4.24
CA ILE A 22 7.52 0.65 -4.88
C ILE A 22 6.85 2.04 -4.96
N ALA A 23 6.95 2.86 -3.91
CA ALA A 23 6.40 4.21 -3.93
C ALA A 23 7.04 5.08 -5.03
N CYS A 24 8.37 5.01 -5.20
CA CYS A 24 9.07 5.72 -6.26
C CYS A 24 8.67 5.21 -7.66
N LEU A 25 8.55 3.89 -7.83
CA LEU A 25 8.09 3.30 -9.09
C LEU A 25 6.67 3.74 -9.42
N HIS A 26 5.75 3.70 -8.45
CA HIS A 26 4.38 4.13 -8.62
C HIS A 26 4.30 5.62 -8.99
N PHE A 27 5.05 6.48 -8.29
CA PHE A 27 5.15 7.90 -8.62
C PHE A 27 5.60 8.14 -10.07
N ALA A 28 6.63 7.44 -10.54
CA ALA A 28 7.11 7.57 -11.91
C ALA A 28 6.07 7.12 -12.95
N LEU A 29 5.41 5.98 -12.70
CA LEU A 29 4.37 5.44 -13.58
C LEU A 29 3.14 6.36 -13.63
N GLU A 30 2.68 6.85 -12.49
CA GLU A 30 1.51 7.72 -12.41
C GLU A 30 1.78 9.10 -13.04
N THR A 31 3.00 9.61 -12.88
CA THR A 31 3.43 10.85 -13.54
C THR A 31 3.50 10.66 -15.05
N LEU A 32 4.04 9.54 -15.53
CA LEU A 32 4.07 9.22 -16.96
C LEU A 32 2.66 9.06 -17.54
N PHE A 33 1.77 8.39 -16.81
CA PHE A 33 0.37 8.22 -17.20
C PHE A 33 -0.33 9.58 -17.30
N THR A 34 -0.14 10.44 -16.30
CA THR A 34 -0.70 11.79 -16.28
C THR A 34 -0.21 12.64 -17.46
N LEU A 35 1.08 12.58 -17.78
CA LEU A 35 1.64 13.31 -18.92
C LEU A 35 1.11 12.81 -20.27
N ARG A 36 0.80 11.52 -20.39
CA ARG A 36 0.36 10.92 -21.66
C ARG A 36 -1.14 11.02 -21.90
N PHE A 37 -1.95 10.93 -20.84
CA PHE A 37 -3.41 10.85 -20.94
C PHE A 37 -4.14 12.05 -20.32
N GLY A 38 -3.43 12.99 -19.71
CA GLY A 38 -4.02 14.23 -19.17
C GLY A 38 -4.92 14.02 -17.95
N GLN A 39 -4.51 13.18 -17.01
CA GLN A 39 -5.28 12.87 -15.80
C GLN A 39 -5.58 14.12 -14.96
N ALA A 40 -6.81 14.24 -14.46
CA ALA A 40 -7.22 15.33 -13.59
C ALA A 40 -6.46 15.30 -12.25
N PHE A 41 -6.07 16.49 -11.75
CA PHE A 41 -5.34 16.64 -10.49
C PHE A 41 -6.05 16.00 -9.28
N VAL A 42 -7.39 16.01 -9.28
CA VAL A 42 -8.22 15.40 -8.21
C VAL A 42 -8.01 13.89 -8.12
N GLY A 43 -7.74 13.22 -9.25
CA GLY A 43 -7.40 11.80 -9.27
C GLY A 43 -5.96 11.53 -8.86
N LEU A 44 -5.03 12.43 -9.19
CA LEU A 44 -3.59 12.32 -8.91
C LEU A 44 -3.23 12.58 -7.44
N LEU A 45 -3.95 13.47 -6.77
CA LEU A 45 -3.62 13.91 -5.42
C LEU A 45 -3.60 12.76 -4.39
N PRO A 46 -4.61 11.86 -4.32
CA PRO A 46 -4.58 10.72 -3.40
C PRO A 46 -3.39 9.79 -3.65
N ASP A 47 -3.01 9.56 -4.91
CA ASP A 47 -1.87 8.70 -5.25
C ASP A 47 -0.55 9.31 -4.77
N TYR A 48 -0.37 10.62 -4.91
CA TYR A 48 0.79 11.32 -4.38
C TYR A 48 0.83 11.34 -2.84
N ILE A 49 -0.32 11.43 -2.18
CA ILE A 49 -0.41 11.27 -0.72
C ILE A 49 0.02 9.85 -0.32
N ALA A 50 -0.43 8.81 -1.02
CA ALA A 50 -0.02 7.44 -0.75
C ALA A 50 1.49 7.25 -0.91
N VAL A 51 2.08 7.80 -1.97
CA VAL A 51 3.53 7.81 -2.20
C VAL A 51 4.26 8.50 -1.05
N ALA A 52 3.83 9.70 -0.66
CA ALA A 52 4.45 10.44 0.42
C ALA A 52 4.39 9.68 1.76
N LEU A 53 3.26 9.05 2.06
CA LEU A 53 3.08 8.24 3.27
C LEU A 53 3.96 6.98 3.26
N LEU A 54 4.09 6.29 2.12
CA LEU A 54 4.95 5.11 1.99
C LEU A 54 6.44 5.48 2.15
N ILE A 55 6.87 6.59 1.53
CA ILE A 55 8.25 7.08 1.66
C ILE A 55 8.51 7.49 3.12
N TRP A 56 7.63 8.30 3.70
CA TRP A 56 7.81 8.79 5.06
C TRP A 56 7.76 7.64 6.09
N GLY A 57 6.73 6.80 6.04
CA GLY A 57 6.60 5.62 6.90
C GLY A 57 7.78 4.67 6.77
N GLY A 58 8.23 4.41 5.53
CA GLY A 58 9.40 3.59 5.26
C GLY A 58 10.70 4.17 5.86
N LEU A 59 10.92 5.48 5.71
CA LEU A 59 12.09 6.16 6.29
C LEU A 59 12.06 6.13 7.83
N GLN A 60 10.89 6.32 8.44
CA GLN A 60 10.78 6.29 9.91
C GLN A 60 10.99 4.89 10.47
N VAL A 61 10.44 3.85 9.84
CA VAL A 61 10.65 2.45 10.26
C VAL A 61 12.13 2.07 10.22
N ARG A 62 12.86 2.56 9.21
CA ARG A 62 14.32 2.31 9.13
C ARG A 62 15.12 2.99 10.23
N LYS A 63 14.64 4.12 10.76
CA LYS A 63 15.27 4.82 11.90
C LYS A 63 14.88 4.19 13.24
N ASN A 64 13.60 3.89 13.40
CA ASN A 64 13.03 3.33 14.62
C ASN A 64 11.90 2.36 14.28
N ASN A 65 12.04 1.10 14.68
CA ASN A 65 11.03 0.06 14.46
C ASN A 65 9.69 0.36 15.16
N ALA A 66 9.66 1.22 16.19
CA ALA A 66 8.42 1.66 16.82
C ALA A 66 7.48 2.40 15.84
N ALA A 67 8.02 2.92 14.73
CA ALA A 67 7.25 3.59 13.68
C ALA A 67 6.54 2.61 12.71
N LEU A 68 6.55 1.30 12.98
CA LEU A 68 5.93 0.30 12.08
C LEU A 68 4.45 0.55 11.82
N GLY A 69 3.74 1.12 12.81
CA GLY A 69 2.35 1.56 12.65
C GLY A 69 2.16 2.59 11.53
N LEU A 70 3.14 3.47 11.27
CA LEU A 70 3.07 4.43 10.17
C LEU A 70 3.11 3.74 8.81
N LEU A 71 4.03 2.78 8.65
CA LEU A 71 4.12 2.00 7.40
C LEU A 71 2.89 1.12 7.20
N CYS A 72 2.31 0.58 8.29
CA CYS A 72 1.05 -0.14 8.25
C CYS A 72 -0.12 0.74 7.80
N GLY A 73 -0.21 1.96 8.34
CA GLY A 73 -1.21 2.95 7.91
C GLY A 73 -1.05 3.34 6.44
N ALA A 74 0.19 3.55 5.98
CA ALA A 74 0.48 3.89 4.58
C ALA A 74 0.03 2.78 3.60
N TRP A 75 0.34 1.52 3.92
CA TRP A 75 -0.12 0.38 3.11
C TRP A 75 -1.64 0.19 3.18
N GLY A 76 -2.27 0.43 4.33
CA GLY A 76 -3.73 0.42 4.46
C GLY A 76 -4.41 1.48 3.60
N PHE A 77 -3.89 2.72 3.63
CA PHE A 77 -4.38 3.80 2.78
C PHE A 77 -4.23 3.46 1.28
N THR A 78 -3.06 2.94 0.89
CA THR A 78 -2.77 2.51 -0.49
C THR A 78 -3.73 1.39 -0.94
N PHE A 79 -3.98 0.40 -0.08
CA PHE A 79 -4.95 -0.66 -0.36
C PHE A 79 -6.36 -0.11 -0.60
N CYS A 80 -6.85 0.76 0.29
CA CYS A 80 -8.16 1.38 0.14
C CYS A 80 -8.27 2.18 -1.17
N LEU A 81 -7.21 2.90 -1.56
CA LEU A 81 -7.17 3.62 -2.83
C LEU A 81 -7.22 2.68 -4.02
N HIS A 82 -6.42 1.61 -4.04
CA HIS A 82 -6.46 0.62 -5.11
C HIS A 82 -7.83 -0.04 -5.23
N TYR A 83 -8.44 -0.43 -4.12
CA TYR A 83 -9.77 -1.04 -4.12
C TYR A 83 -10.82 -0.06 -4.66
N ARG A 84 -10.86 1.18 -4.16
CA ARG A 84 -11.78 2.21 -4.64
C ARG A 84 -11.56 2.51 -6.13
N ALA A 85 -10.30 2.61 -6.56
CA ALA A 85 -9.91 2.88 -7.95
C ALA A 85 -10.23 1.72 -8.90
N TRP A 86 -10.26 0.49 -8.41
CA TRP A 86 -10.71 -0.67 -9.17
C TRP A 86 -12.24 -0.74 -9.24
N ALA A 87 -12.93 -0.55 -8.11
CA ALA A 87 -14.37 -0.73 -7.98
C ALA A 87 -15.17 0.16 -8.94
N TRP A 88 -14.84 1.45 -9.06
CA TRP A 88 -15.56 2.35 -9.98
C TRP A 88 -15.38 1.96 -11.45
N ARG A 89 -14.18 1.49 -11.84
CA ARG A 89 -13.91 1.03 -13.21
C ARG A 89 -14.66 -0.27 -13.50
N PHE A 90 -14.73 -1.16 -12.52
CA PHE A 90 -15.50 -2.39 -12.65
C PHE A 90 -16.99 -2.08 -12.85
N GLU A 91 -17.54 -1.11 -12.12
CA GLU A 91 -18.93 -0.65 -12.32
C GLU A 91 -19.16 -0.07 -13.72
N GLU A 92 -18.23 0.72 -14.25
CA GLU A 92 -18.32 1.22 -15.64
C GLU A 92 -18.29 0.10 -16.68
N VAL A 93 -17.49 -0.95 -16.46
CA VAL A 93 -17.45 -2.13 -17.33
C VAL A 93 -18.78 -2.89 -17.24
N MET A 94 -19.33 -3.09 -16.04
CA MET A 94 -20.61 -3.78 -15.84
C MET A 94 -21.81 -3.02 -16.42
N THR A 95 -21.76 -1.69 -16.44
CA THR A 95 -22.80 -0.84 -17.02
C THR A 95 -22.64 -0.62 -18.53
N GLY A 96 -21.57 -1.15 -19.13
CA GLY A 96 -21.27 -0.97 -20.56
C GLY A 96 -20.86 0.46 -20.93
N SER A 97 -20.50 1.28 -19.95
CA SER A 97 -20.08 2.67 -20.13
C SER A 97 -18.55 2.85 -20.19
N ALA A 98 -17.80 1.79 -19.89
CA ALA A 98 -16.34 1.83 -19.89
C ALA A 98 -15.75 2.10 -21.27
N THR A 99 -14.75 2.97 -21.30
CA THR A 99 -13.85 3.13 -22.45
C THR A 99 -12.76 2.03 -22.45
N PRO A 100 -12.09 1.76 -23.59
CA PRO A 100 -10.97 0.80 -23.63
C PRO A 100 -9.84 1.13 -22.65
N LEU A 101 -9.63 2.42 -22.37
CA LEU A 101 -8.65 2.89 -21.38
C LEU A 101 -9.06 2.49 -19.96
N VAL A 102 -10.35 2.68 -19.61
CA VAL A 102 -10.90 2.29 -18.29
C VAL A 102 -10.77 0.79 -18.08
N GLU A 103 -11.15 0.00 -19.08
CA GLU A 103 -11.08 -1.47 -19.03
C GLU A 103 -9.64 -1.96 -18.88
N THR A 104 -8.70 -1.43 -19.69
CA THR A 104 -7.27 -1.77 -19.58
C THR A 104 -6.73 -1.41 -18.20
N THR A 105 -7.08 -0.23 -17.68
CA THR A 105 -6.63 0.23 -16.36
C THR A 105 -7.19 -0.65 -15.24
N MET A 106 -8.45 -1.08 -15.35
CA MET A 106 -9.07 -2.03 -14.42
C MET A 106 -8.31 -3.36 -14.38
N TYR A 107 -7.93 -3.92 -15.54
CA TYR A 107 -7.13 -5.14 -15.59
C TYR A 107 -5.77 -4.96 -14.92
N VAL A 108 -5.05 -3.87 -15.22
CA VAL A 108 -3.77 -3.56 -14.55
C VAL A 108 -3.94 -3.49 -13.03
N LEU A 109 -4.94 -2.75 -12.54
CA LEU A 109 -5.28 -2.66 -11.12
C LEU A 109 -5.61 -4.02 -10.50
N THR A 110 -6.29 -4.89 -11.24
CA THR A 110 -6.64 -6.24 -10.76
C THR A 110 -5.38 -7.06 -10.45
N TYR A 111 -4.32 -6.92 -11.27
CA TYR A 111 -3.06 -7.63 -11.07
C TYR A 111 -2.11 -6.94 -10.07
N THR A 112 -2.20 -5.63 -9.91
CA THR A 112 -1.30 -4.87 -9.01
C THR A 112 -1.88 -4.68 -7.60
N ALA A 113 -3.20 -4.63 -7.41
CA ALA A 113 -3.85 -4.49 -6.11
C ALA A 113 -3.46 -5.57 -5.08
N PRO A 114 -3.25 -6.85 -5.44
CA PRO A 114 -2.73 -7.86 -4.52
C PRO A 114 -1.45 -7.47 -3.81
N ILE A 115 -0.57 -6.66 -4.44
CA ILE A 115 0.67 -6.17 -3.81
C ILE A 115 0.34 -5.34 -2.57
N SER A 116 -0.62 -4.41 -2.68
CA SER A 116 -1.04 -3.57 -1.55
C SER A 116 -1.77 -4.36 -0.46
N ILE A 117 -2.59 -5.34 -0.84
CA ILE A 117 -3.31 -6.22 0.10
C ILE A 117 -2.33 -7.03 0.93
N ILE A 118 -1.41 -7.74 0.26
CA ILE A 118 -0.41 -8.59 0.91
C ILE A 118 0.50 -7.74 1.80
N SER A 119 0.95 -6.59 1.31
CA SER A 119 1.80 -5.67 2.08
C SER A 119 1.10 -5.16 3.33
N PHE A 120 -0.19 -4.79 3.21
CA PHE A 120 -0.99 -4.37 4.35
C PHE A 120 -1.15 -5.50 5.39
N ILE A 121 -1.47 -6.72 4.95
CA ILE A 121 -1.59 -7.89 5.84
C ILE A 121 -0.27 -8.17 6.57
N ILE A 122 0.87 -8.14 5.85
CA ILE A 122 2.19 -8.31 6.45
C ILE A 122 2.41 -7.25 7.53
N THR A 123 2.16 -5.98 7.23
CA THR A 123 2.34 -4.90 8.21
C THR A 123 1.39 -5.01 9.40
N LEU A 124 0.14 -5.42 9.20
CA LEU A 124 -0.81 -5.68 10.28
C LEU A 124 -0.29 -6.78 11.21
N MET A 125 0.15 -7.90 10.64
CA MET A 125 0.69 -9.03 11.42
C MET A 125 1.91 -8.61 12.26
N LEU A 126 2.77 -7.75 11.72
CA LEU A 126 3.93 -7.25 12.46
C LEU A 126 3.56 -6.20 13.53
N CYS A 127 2.48 -5.45 13.34
CA CYS A 127 1.98 -4.48 14.31
C CYS A 127 1.16 -5.10 15.45
N MET A 128 0.65 -6.33 15.28
CA MET A 128 -0.18 -6.95 16.30
C MET A 128 0.61 -7.15 17.61
N PRO A 129 0.08 -6.72 18.77
CA PRO A 129 0.73 -6.93 20.05
C PRO A 129 0.96 -8.43 20.25
N THR A 130 2.16 -8.78 20.71
CA THR A 130 2.42 -10.11 21.23
C THR A 130 1.62 -10.20 22.53
N ALA A 131 0.72 -11.17 22.65
CA ALA A 131 0.11 -11.49 23.93
C ALA A 131 1.24 -11.80 24.89
N GLN A 132 1.62 -10.83 25.71
CA GLN A 132 2.32 -11.13 26.94
C GLN A 132 1.30 -11.93 27.74
N THR A 133 1.58 -13.22 27.92
CA THR A 133 1.04 -13.94 29.06
C THR A 133 1.20 -13.02 30.26
N SER A 134 0.07 -12.65 30.83
CA SER A 134 -0.04 -11.89 32.06
C SER A 134 0.51 -12.76 33.21
N ASP A 135 1.82 -12.96 33.25
CA ASP A 135 2.57 -13.53 34.38
C ASP A 135 3.43 -12.43 35.03
N ARG A 136 2.83 -11.25 35.20
CA ARG A 136 3.32 -10.21 36.12
C ARG A 136 2.17 -9.73 36.99
N ALA A 137 1.57 -10.68 37.69
CA ALA A 137 0.75 -10.45 38.87
C ALA A 137 1.19 -11.45 39.94
N GLN A 138 2.44 -11.33 40.40
CA GLN A 138 2.94 -11.87 41.67
C GLN A 138 3.88 -10.85 42.27
#